data_AF-A0A0S3U8T6-F1
#
_entry.id   AF-A0A0S3U8T6-F1
#
_cell.length_a   1.000
_cell.length_b   1.000
_cell.length_c   1.000
_cell.angle_alpha   90.00
_cell.angle_beta   90.00
_cell.angle_gamma   90.00
#
_symmetry.space_group_name_H-M   'P 1'
#
loop_
_entity.id
_entity.type
_entity.pdbx_description
1 polymer ?
#
loop_
_entity_poly.entity_id
_entity_poly.type
_entity_poly.pdbx_seq_one_letter_code
_entity_poly.pdbx_strand_id
1 'polypeptide(L)'
;MPYSIHEIEVTQPLPTLTLAENITGVGLIVRRYDRAIGFLMQPWDQPQIDQDTIASWIATKLSAKIIQEAIRDEWKSPEITNRPSFTQG
;
A
#
# COMPACT_ATOMS: atom_id res chain seq x y z
N MET A 1 -11.43 0.95 23.13
CA MET A 1 -10.49 -0.01 22.51
C MET A 1 -9.51 0.79 21.67
N PRO A 2 -8.27 1.02 22.13
CA PRO A 2 -7.30 1.83 21.41
C PRO A 2 -6.80 1.08 20.16
N TYR A 3 -6.69 1.79 19.04
CA TYR A 3 -6.10 1.30 17.81
C TYR A 3 -4.92 2.18 17.44
N SER A 4 -3.83 1.58 17.00
CA SER A 4 -2.71 2.31 16.42
C SER A 4 -2.86 2.37 14.90
N ILE A 5 -2.64 3.53 14.28
CA ILE A 5 -2.74 3.71 12.83
C ILE A 5 -1.34 3.80 12.24
N HIS A 6 -1.09 2.99 11.20
CA HIS A 6 0.18 2.94 10.48
C HIS A 6 -0.06 3.07 8.98
N GLU A 7 0.86 3.74 8.30
CA GLU A 7 0.88 3.81 6.84
C GLU A 7 1.83 2.75 6.28
N ILE A 8 1.39 2.02 5.25
CA ILE A 8 2.15 0.95 4.60
C ILE A 8 2.19 1.23 3.11
N GLU A 9 3.40 1.43 2.58
CA GLU A 9 3.64 1.59 1.15
C GLU A 9 3.92 0.20 0.53
N VAL A 10 3.00 -0.32 -0.29
CA VAL A 10 3.10 -1.69 -0.84
C VAL A 10 4.15 -1.86 -1.92
N THR A 11 4.74 -0.75 -2.38
CA THR A 11 5.87 -0.76 -3.31
C THR A 11 7.22 -0.92 -2.60
N GLN A 12 7.23 -0.92 -1.27
CA GLN A 12 8.41 -1.12 -0.42
C GLN A 12 8.32 -2.45 0.34
N PRO A 13 9.43 -2.96 0.90
CA PRO A 13 9.40 -4.10 1.80
C PRO A 13 8.42 -3.84 2.95
N LEU A 14 7.54 -4.82 3.23
CA LEU A 14 6.59 -4.68 4.32
C LEU A 14 7.33 -4.60 5.66
N PRO A 15 6.94 -3.68 6.55
CA PRO A 15 7.56 -3.56 7.85
C PRO A 15 7.01 -4.61 8.83
N THR A 16 7.78 -4.87 9.88
CA THR A 16 7.28 -5.50 11.09
C THR A 16 6.78 -4.40 12.03
N LEU A 17 5.59 -4.52 12.59
CA LEU A 17 5.02 -3.51 13.48
C LEU A 17 5.09 -3.97 14.93
N THR A 18 5.43 -3.06 15.84
CA THR A 18 5.36 -3.28 17.29
C THR A 18 4.25 -2.41 17.86
N LEU A 19 3.31 -3.02 18.58
CA LEU A 19 2.21 -2.34 19.24
C LEU A 19 2.53 -2.13 20.71
N ALA A 20 2.06 -1.01 21.27
CA ALA A 20 2.14 -0.77 22.70
C ALA A 20 1.14 -1.66 23.47
N GLU A 21 1.43 -1.97 24.73
CA GLU A 21 0.66 -2.90 25.57
C GLU A 21 -0.80 -2.47 25.80
N ASN A 22 -1.12 -1.20 25.57
CA ASN A 22 -2.48 -0.65 25.70
C ASN A 22 -3.28 -0.67 24.39
N ILE A 23 -2.69 -1.12 23.28
CA ILE A 23 -3.33 -1.16 21.96
C ILE A 23 -4.01 -2.52 21.75
N THR A 24 -5.25 -2.48 21.27
CA THR A 24 -6.10 -3.66 21.05
C THR A 24 -6.35 -3.97 19.58
N GLY A 25 -5.68 -3.24 18.69
CA GLY A 25 -5.76 -3.47 17.26
C GLY A 25 -4.98 -2.45 16.45
N VAL A 26 -4.96 -2.68 15.14
CA VAL A 26 -4.17 -1.91 14.18
C VAL A 26 -5.05 -1.42 13.03
N GLY A 27 -4.87 -0.15 12.67
CA GLY A 27 -5.35 0.44 11.44
C GLY A 27 -4.19 0.54 10.46
N LEU A 28 -4.35 0.02 9.24
CA LEU A 28 -3.36 0.13 8.18
C LEU A 28 -3.93 0.96 7.04
N ILE A 29 -3.30 2.10 6.76
CA ILE A 29 -3.53 2.89 5.55
C ILE A 29 -2.55 2.34 4.50
N VAL A 30 -3.09 1.71 3.47
CA VAL A 30 -2.30 1.07 2.43
C VAL A 30 -2.13 2.04 1.27
N ARG A 31 -0.89 2.31 0.87
CA ARG A 31 -0.52 3.23 -0.20
C ARG A 31 0.24 2.50 -1.31
N ARG A 32 0.10 2.98 -2.55
CA ARG A 32 0.92 2.60 -3.71
C ARG A 32 1.39 3.87 -4.39
N TYR A 33 2.70 4.07 -4.50
CA TYR A 33 3.32 5.27 -5.07
C TYR A 33 2.75 6.56 -4.45
N ASP A 34 2.77 6.64 -3.12
CA ASP A 34 2.25 7.77 -2.34
C ASP A 34 0.74 8.03 -2.50
N ARG A 35 -0.01 7.11 -3.10
CA ARG A 35 -1.46 7.20 -3.20
C ARG A 35 -2.13 6.21 -2.27
N ALA A 36 -2.98 6.67 -1.37
CA ALA A 36 -3.82 5.80 -0.55
C ALA A 36 -4.76 4.97 -1.43
N ILE A 37 -4.65 3.64 -1.33
CA ILE A 37 -5.44 2.67 -2.10
C ILE A 37 -6.48 1.95 -1.25
N GLY A 38 -6.32 1.94 0.08
CA GLY A 38 -7.26 1.30 0.99
C GLY A 38 -6.92 1.50 2.45
N PHE A 39 -7.87 1.10 3.31
CA PHE A 39 -7.71 1.12 4.76
C PHE A 39 -8.20 -0.21 5.35
N LEU A 40 -7.45 -0.73 6.32
CA LEU A 40 -7.75 -1.98 7.02
C LEU A 40 -7.80 -1.71 8.51
N MET A 41 -8.80 -2.24 9.20
CA MET A 41 -8.76 -2.36 10.66
C MET A 41 -8.77 -3.84 11.02
N GLN A 42 -7.84 -4.22 11.90
CA GLN A 42 -7.75 -5.58 12.42
C GLN A 42 -7.61 -5.52 13.94
N PRO A 43 -8.43 -6.26 14.70
CA PRO A 43 -8.16 -6.49 16.10
C PRO A 43 -6.87 -7.30 16.22
N TRP A 44 -6.02 -6.94 17.19
CA TRP A 44 -4.76 -7.62 17.43
C TRP A 44 -4.35 -7.44 18.89
N ASP A 45 -4.04 -8.54 19.55
CA ASP A 45 -3.70 -8.58 20.97
C ASP A 45 -2.23 -8.92 21.23
N GLN A 46 -1.45 -9.24 20.19
CA GLN A 46 -0.03 -9.53 20.32
C GLN A 46 0.81 -8.26 20.18
N PRO A 47 1.98 -8.18 20.84
CA PRO A 47 2.83 -6.99 20.82
C PRO A 47 3.50 -6.74 19.46
N GLN A 48 3.52 -7.72 18.56
CA GLN A 48 4.20 -7.62 17.29
C GLN A 48 3.32 -8.20 16.17
N ILE A 49 3.40 -7.58 15.00
CA ILE A 49 2.78 -8.05 13.76
C ILE A 49 3.90 -8.21 12.74
N ASP A 50 4.08 -9.42 12.25
CA ASP A 50 5.07 -9.72 11.22
C ASP A 50 4.60 -9.35 9.81
N GLN A 51 5.54 -9.41 8.87
CA GLN A 51 5.34 -9.01 7.49
C GLN A 51 4.37 -9.93 6.75
N ASP A 52 4.39 -11.23 7.00
CA ASP A 52 3.50 -12.21 6.37
C ASP A 52 2.06 -12.02 6.83
N THR A 53 1.84 -11.71 8.11
CA THR A 53 0.53 -11.38 8.66
C THR A 53 -0.05 -10.13 7.99
N ILE A 54 0.76 -9.06 7.86
CA ILE A 54 0.36 -7.83 7.16
C ILE A 54 0.07 -8.13 5.68
N ALA A 55 0.93 -8.90 5.02
CA ALA A 55 0.76 -9.30 3.62
C ALA A 55 -0.56 -10.06 3.43
N SER A 56 -0.86 -11.00 4.32
CA SER A 56 -2.09 -11.78 4.30
C SER A 56 -3.35 -10.90 4.42
N TRP A 57 -3.33 -9.92 5.32
CA TRP A 57 -4.45 -8.97 5.46
C TRP A 57 -4.65 -8.11 4.22
N ILE A 58 -3.56 -7.60 3.65
CA ILE A 58 -3.60 -6.80 2.42
C ILE A 58 -4.08 -7.65 1.25
N ALA A 59 -3.55 -8.86 1.07
CA ALA A 59 -3.94 -9.76 0.00
C ALA A 59 -5.43 -10.13 0.08
N THR A 60 -5.93 -10.40 1.28
CA THR A 60 -7.33 -10.80 1.50
C THR A 60 -8.30 -9.68 1.15
N LYS A 61 -7.98 -8.42 1.46
CA LYS A 61 -8.96 -7.31 1.35
C LYS A 61 -8.68 -6.32 0.22
N LEU A 62 -7.45 -6.21 -0.25
CA LEU A 62 -7.01 -5.15 -1.17
C LEU A 62 -6.31 -5.67 -2.45
N SER A 63 -6.14 -6.98 -2.62
CA SER A 63 -5.51 -7.55 -3.83
C SER A 63 -6.14 -7.03 -5.14
N ALA A 64 -7.47 -7.09 -5.24
CA ALA A 64 -8.19 -6.58 -6.41
C ALA A 64 -7.93 -5.08 -6.65
N LYS A 65 -7.88 -4.28 -5.57
CA LYS A 65 -7.65 -2.84 -5.65
C LYS A 65 -6.20 -2.52 -6.06
N ILE A 66 -5.23 -3.27 -5.53
CA ILE A 66 -3.82 -3.15 -5.93
C ILE A 66 -3.67 -3.43 -7.43
N ILE A 67 -4.29 -4.49 -7.94
CA ILE A 67 -4.26 -4.83 -9.37
C ILE A 67 -4.91 -3.73 -10.22
N GLN A 68 -6.08 -3.21 -9.81
CA GLN A 68 -6.74 -2.10 -10.52
C GLN A 68 -5.86 -0.85 -10.58
N GLU A 69 -5.19 -0.50 -9.49
CA GLU A 69 -4.29 0.65 -9.45
C GLU A 69 -3.02 0.40 -10.28
N ALA A 70 -2.49 -0.82 -10.30
CA ALA A 70 -1.38 -1.20 -11.17
C ALA A 70 -1.77 -1.09 -12.66
N ILE A 71 -2.92 -1.61 -13.08
CA ILE A 71 -3.40 -1.48 -14.47
C ILE A 71 -3.61 -0.01 -14.85
N ARG A 72 -4.20 0.78 -13.95
CA ARG A 72 -4.39 2.23 -14.16
C ARG A 72 -3.07 2.96 -14.37
N ASP A 73 -2.06 2.57 -13.62
CA ASP A 73 -0.71 3.15 -13.67
C ASP A 73 -0.01 2.81 -14.98
N GLU A 74 -0.09 1.55 -15.43
CA GLU A 74 0.44 1.12 -16.73
C GLU A 74 -0.22 1.85 -17.92
N TRP A 75 -1.50 2.20 -17.81
CA TRP A 75 -2.22 2.94 -18.86
C TRP A 75 -1.92 4.44 -18.89
N LYS A 76 -1.36 5.00 -17.82
CA LYS A 76 -0.69 6.29 -17.90
C LYS A 76 0.64 6.04 -18.59
N SER A 77 0.57 5.94 -19.92
CA SER A 77 1.72 5.63 -20.78
C SER A 77 2.98 6.38 -20.35
N PRO A 78 4.16 5.76 -20.55
CA PRO A 78 5.43 6.45 -20.40
C PRO A 78 5.36 7.74 -21.21
N GLU A 79 5.86 8.81 -20.62
CA GLU A 79 6.04 10.10 -21.29
C GLU A 79 6.45 9.85 -22.74
N ILE A 80 5.76 10.51 -23.67
CA ILE A 80 6.11 10.58 -25.08
C ILE A 80 7.48 11.26 -25.18
N THR A 81 8.54 10.55 -24.80
CA THR A 81 9.92 10.96 -24.97
C THR A 81 10.25 10.70 -26.42
N ASN A 82 10.61 11.79 -27.12
CA ASN A 82 11.04 11.86 -28.51
C ASN A 82 9.95 11.73 -29.58
N ARG A 83 9.22 12.82 -29.82
CA ARG A 83 8.96 13.24 -31.20
C ARG A 83 10.22 13.96 -31.72
N PRO A 84 11.00 13.41 -32.66
CA PRO A 84 11.99 14.21 -33.36
C PRO A 84 11.26 15.33 -34.10
N SER A 85 11.63 16.58 -33.81
CA SER A 85 11.12 17.75 -34.54
C SER A 85 11.51 17.63 -36.01
N PHE A 86 10.52 17.41 -36.88
CA PHE A 86 10.69 17.60 -38.32
C PHE A 86 10.86 19.10 -38.59
N THR A 87 12.11 19.54 -38.77
CA THR A 87 12.41 20.80 -39.46
C THR A 87 12.37 20.52 -40.96
N GLN A 88 11.32 21.00 -41.65
CA GLN A 88 11.35 21.12 -43.11
C GLN A 88 12.27 22.30 -43.49
N GLY A 89 13.06 22.09 -44.54
CA GLY A 89 13.94 23.09 -45.16
C GLY A 89 13.26 23.90 -46.25
#